data_AF-B9DL27-F1
#
_entry.id   AF-B9DL27-F1
#
_cell.length_a   1.000
_cell.length_b   1.000
_cell.length_c   1.000
_cell.angle_alpha   90.00
_cell.angle_beta   90.00
_cell.angle_gamma   90.00
#
_symmetry.space_group_name_H-M   'P 1'
#
loop_
_entity.id
_entity.type
_entity.pdbx_description
1 polymer ?
#
loop_
_entity_poly.entity_id
_entity_poly.type
_entity_poly.pdbx_seq_one_letter_code
_entity_poly.pdbx_strand_id
1 'polypeptide(L)'
;MTERKSNVRWFFALAFFIIGVIAYMDRSNISLIAGPMMEDLHMTKAQFGLLATFFSAGYALMQVPSGILAEKFGPKKMLSIALIWWSAFTILTGVVKNHGLLYLVRFLFGIGEAPMYPANAVFNSNWFSRGEKGRASSALLAGSYFGPVIAPGVTVLIVTMFNWQAVFYIFGAVGFLIVILWAIIAKDLPEHHKMVNEAEKRYIIENRDVQNAGEKQSAPWSAFFKHFSFYAIAVQYFVVQFIVGLFLIWLPTYVMEQYHVKYTSLGLLAGIPWLAMLLCIMGFGALSDRLLQAGKSRFVARGSIAIIGMIVFSIGLLFAIRSEVLEVNIAWLAVCLSGMGITTGMSWAAAADIGRNFSGTVSGWMNLWGNVGAMLSPLLAGILADLIGWTWTLQSLLVLVVIAIFMWFFVKPDRALVAEEDKL
;
A
#
# COMPACT_ATOMS: atom_id res chain seq x y z
N MET A 1 -6.60 44.60 4.64
CA MET A 1 -6.64 43.62 3.53
C MET A 1 -6.31 42.26 4.12
N THR A 2 -7.20 41.28 4.03
CA THR A 2 -6.93 39.90 4.44
C THR A 2 -5.92 39.30 3.47
N GLU A 3 -4.70 39.09 3.93
CA GLU A 3 -3.60 38.55 3.13
C GLU A 3 -3.95 37.12 2.67
N ARG A 4 -3.79 36.82 1.37
CA ARG A 4 -4.14 35.52 0.80
C ARG A 4 -3.09 34.48 1.20
N LYS A 5 -3.51 33.29 1.64
CA LYS A 5 -2.63 32.19 2.10
C LYS A 5 -1.68 31.71 0.99
N SER A 6 -0.42 31.42 1.32
CA SER A 6 0.60 30.93 0.38
C SER A 6 0.41 29.48 -0.12
N ASN A 7 -0.38 28.66 0.59
CA ASN A 7 -0.71 27.26 0.26
C ASN A 7 0.51 26.32 0.13
N VAL A 8 1.61 26.61 0.82
CA VAL A 8 2.83 25.78 0.81
C VAL A 8 2.56 24.38 1.32
N ARG A 9 1.59 24.19 2.21
CA ARG A 9 1.21 22.85 2.70
C ARG A 9 0.87 21.88 1.56
N TRP A 10 0.21 22.35 0.49
CA TRP A 10 -0.14 21.51 -0.65
C TRP A 10 1.05 21.12 -1.54
N PHE A 11 2.13 21.92 -1.54
CA PHE A 11 3.40 21.52 -2.14
C PHE A 11 3.98 20.29 -1.42
N PHE A 12 3.88 20.23 -0.09
CA PHE A 12 4.30 19.04 0.67
C PHE A 12 3.40 17.83 0.39
N ALA A 13 2.08 18.01 0.21
CA ALA A 13 1.23 16.92 -0.25
C ALA A 13 1.70 16.32 -1.59
N LEU A 14 2.10 17.17 -2.54
CA LEU A 14 2.71 16.72 -3.80
C LEU A 14 4.06 16.03 -3.59
N ALA A 15 4.91 16.54 -2.70
CA ALA A 15 6.17 15.89 -2.36
C ALA A 15 5.95 14.47 -1.79
N PHE A 16 4.95 14.31 -0.91
CA PHE A 16 4.56 12.99 -0.39
C PHE A 16 3.95 12.08 -1.46
N PHE A 17 3.20 12.62 -2.42
CA PHE A 17 2.78 11.86 -3.59
C PHE A 17 3.99 11.30 -4.35
N ILE A 18 5.00 12.12 -4.66
CA ILE A 18 6.21 11.69 -5.36
C ILE A 18 6.99 10.63 -4.56
N ILE A 19 7.13 10.83 -3.24
CA ILE A 19 7.75 9.86 -2.33
C ILE A 19 7.00 8.53 -2.39
N GLY A 20 5.66 8.55 -2.34
CA GLY A 20 4.82 7.35 -2.44
C GLY A 20 4.96 6.62 -3.77
N VAL A 21 5.01 7.36 -4.88
CA VAL A 21 5.26 6.82 -6.22
C VAL A 21 6.56 6.02 -6.21
N ILE A 22 7.66 6.64 -5.77
CA ILE A 22 8.98 6.03 -5.87
C ILE A 22 9.13 4.85 -4.92
N ALA A 23 8.62 4.97 -3.69
CA ALA A 23 8.62 3.87 -2.73
C ALA A 23 7.91 2.62 -3.29
N TYR A 24 6.74 2.80 -3.91
CA TYR A 24 6.03 1.66 -4.51
C TYR A 24 6.58 1.20 -5.85
N MET A 25 7.27 2.08 -6.58
CA MET A 25 8.11 1.65 -7.70
C MET A 25 9.23 0.74 -7.18
N ASP A 26 9.96 1.09 -6.13
CA ASP A 26 11.01 0.23 -5.57
C ASP A 26 10.51 -1.15 -5.14
N ARG A 27 9.28 -1.23 -4.61
CA ARG A 27 8.62 -2.51 -4.28
C ARG A 27 8.25 -3.33 -5.50
N SER A 28 7.78 -2.68 -6.56
CA SER A 28 7.31 -3.36 -7.78
C SER A 28 8.41 -3.64 -8.79
N ASN A 29 9.49 -2.86 -8.83
CA ASN A 29 10.60 -3.02 -9.77
C ASN A 29 11.21 -4.42 -9.70
N ILE A 30 11.31 -5.01 -8.49
CA ILE A 30 11.86 -6.36 -8.34
C ILE A 30 11.02 -7.40 -9.10
N SER A 31 9.70 -7.26 -9.17
CA SER A 31 8.82 -8.24 -9.83
C SER A 31 9.00 -8.23 -11.33
N LEU A 32 9.31 -7.06 -11.88
CA LEU A 32 9.57 -6.89 -13.29
C LEU A 32 10.91 -7.53 -13.66
N ILE A 33 11.93 -7.45 -12.81
CA ILE A 33 13.23 -8.07 -13.10
C ILE A 33 13.37 -9.52 -12.62
N ALA A 34 12.27 -10.14 -12.15
CA ALA A 34 12.31 -11.45 -11.52
C ALA A 34 12.99 -12.51 -12.40
N GLY A 35 12.60 -12.60 -13.68
CA GLY A 35 13.20 -13.56 -14.63
C GLY A 35 14.72 -13.40 -14.75
N PRO A 36 15.23 -12.24 -15.23
CA PRO A 36 16.67 -11.99 -15.36
C PRO A 36 17.46 -12.19 -14.06
N MET A 37 16.89 -11.78 -12.92
CA MET A 37 17.54 -11.91 -11.62
C MET A 37 17.62 -13.38 -11.17
N MET A 38 16.54 -14.16 -11.36
CA MET A 38 16.52 -15.58 -11.02
C MET A 38 17.50 -16.38 -11.89
N GLU A 39 17.62 -16.03 -13.17
CA GLU A 39 18.59 -16.64 -14.08
C GLU A 39 20.05 -16.33 -13.69
N ASP A 40 20.37 -15.05 -13.47
CA ASP A 40 21.74 -14.58 -13.13
C ASP A 40 22.22 -15.08 -11.75
N LEU A 41 21.29 -15.25 -10.79
CA LEU A 41 21.61 -15.68 -9.43
C LEU A 41 21.31 -17.16 -9.17
N HIS A 42 20.80 -17.90 -10.15
CA HIS A 42 20.36 -19.29 -10.01
C HIS A 42 19.34 -19.50 -8.88
N MET A 43 18.36 -18.60 -8.78
CA MET A 43 17.31 -18.66 -7.76
C MET A 43 16.11 -19.48 -8.23
N THR A 44 15.52 -20.26 -7.32
CA THR A 44 14.18 -20.82 -7.52
C THR A 44 13.11 -19.76 -7.27
N LYS A 45 11.86 -19.99 -7.72
CA LYS A 45 10.76 -19.05 -7.46
C LYS A 45 10.49 -18.90 -5.96
N ALA A 46 10.61 -19.99 -5.20
CA ALA A 46 10.49 -19.94 -3.74
C ALA A 46 11.56 -19.03 -3.11
N GLN A 47 12.82 -19.15 -3.52
CA GLN A 47 13.91 -18.28 -3.05
C GLN A 47 13.69 -16.82 -3.46
N PHE A 48 13.21 -16.56 -4.68
CA PHE A 48 12.87 -15.22 -5.12
C PHE A 48 11.71 -14.64 -4.30
N GLY A 49 10.67 -15.44 -4.04
CA GLY A 49 9.54 -15.06 -3.19
C GLY A 49 9.97 -14.67 -1.77
N LEU A 50 10.99 -15.34 -1.20
CA LEU A 50 11.55 -14.97 0.09
C LEU A 50 12.08 -13.53 0.12
N LEU A 51 12.59 -12.99 -1.00
CA LEU A 51 13.06 -11.60 -1.05
C LEU A 51 11.96 -10.60 -0.70
N ALA A 52 10.74 -10.84 -1.19
CA ALA A 52 9.58 -10.01 -0.87
C ALA A 52 9.05 -10.29 0.54
N THR A 53 9.10 -11.55 1.00
CA THR A 53 8.75 -11.92 2.38
C THR A 53 9.64 -11.23 3.41
N PHE A 54 10.96 -11.27 3.24
CA PHE A 54 11.91 -10.62 4.17
C PHE A 54 11.77 -9.10 4.18
N PHE A 55 11.53 -8.48 3.02
CA PHE A 55 11.18 -7.06 2.94
C PHE A 55 9.93 -6.75 3.78
N SER A 56 8.84 -7.48 3.56
CA SER A 56 7.59 -7.28 4.30
C SER A 56 7.75 -7.53 5.80
N ALA A 57 8.58 -8.50 6.20
CA ALA A 57 8.87 -8.78 7.61
C ALA A 57 9.60 -7.61 8.29
N GLY A 58 10.64 -7.06 7.64
CA GLY A 58 11.36 -5.89 8.16
C GLY A 58 10.47 -4.65 8.24
N TYR A 59 9.63 -4.45 7.22
CA TYR A 59 8.65 -3.37 7.19
C TYR A 59 7.64 -3.47 8.33
N ALA A 60 7.04 -4.64 8.53
CA ALA A 60 6.04 -4.87 9.58
C ALA A 60 6.64 -4.67 10.98
N LEU A 61 7.85 -5.18 11.23
CA LEU A 61 8.54 -5.04 12.51
C LEU A 61 8.78 -3.57 12.88
N MET A 62 9.12 -2.73 11.90
CA MET A 62 9.47 -1.33 12.13
C MET A 62 8.28 -0.36 12.05
N GLN A 63 7.09 -0.82 11.65
CA GLN A 63 5.92 0.04 11.46
C GLN A 63 5.48 0.74 12.75
N VAL A 64 5.40 0.04 13.88
CA VAL A 64 5.02 0.63 15.18
C VAL A 64 6.15 1.48 15.78
N PRO A 65 7.39 0.98 15.91
CA PRO A 65 8.49 1.78 16.44
C PRO A 65 8.73 3.07 15.64
N SER A 66 8.60 3.03 14.32
CA SER A 66 8.82 4.21 13.47
C SER A 66 7.82 5.34 13.72
N GLY A 67 6.57 5.05 14.10
CA GLY A 67 5.61 6.07 14.52
C GLY A 67 6.04 6.80 15.79
N ILE A 68 6.47 6.04 16.81
CA ILE A 68 6.98 6.61 18.07
C ILE A 68 8.23 7.47 17.82
N LEU A 69 9.13 6.99 16.96
CA LEU A 69 10.35 7.72 16.60
C LEU A 69 10.04 8.97 15.77
N ALA A 70 9.04 8.94 14.88
CA ALA A 70 8.61 10.09 14.10
C ALA A 70 8.00 11.18 14.99
N GLU A 71 7.21 10.82 16.01
CA GLU A 71 6.70 11.75 17.01
C GLU A 71 7.84 12.37 17.85
N LYS A 72 8.82 11.55 18.26
CA LYS A 72 9.93 11.98 19.12
C LYS A 72 10.96 12.86 18.39
N PHE A 73 11.34 12.48 17.17
CA PHE A 73 12.45 13.10 16.44
C PHE A 73 11.99 14.06 15.33
N GLY A 74 10.69 14.11 15.05
CA GLY A 74 10.11 14.91 13.99
C GLY A 74 10.11 14.21 12.62
N PRO A 75 9.09 14.47 11.80
CA PRO A 75 8.91 13.81 10.50
C PRO A 75 10.03 14.13 9.49
N LYS A 76 10.62 15.34 9.52
CA LYS A 76 11.72 15.72 8.63
C LYS A 76 12.91 14.81 8.83
N LYS A 77 13.40 14.70 10.07
CA LYS A 77 14.58 13.91 10.41
C LYS A 77 14.31 12.43 10.15
N MET A 78 13.14 11.94 10.56
CA MET A 78 12.76 10.54 10.37
C MET A 78 12.70 10.16 8.88
N LEU A 79 12.04 10.96 8.03
CA LEU A 79 11.98 10.71 6.59
C LEU A 79 13.35 10.84 5.93
N SER A 80 14.20 11.76 6.39
CA SER A 80 15.55 11.90 5.83
C SER A 80 16.39 10.65 6.08
N ILE A 81 16.37 10.12 7.31
CA ILE A 81 17.06 8.88 7.66
C ILE A 81 16.47 7.71 6.86
N ALA A 82 15.14 7.61 6.79
CA ALA A 82 14.44 6.58 6.04
C ALA A 82 14.83 6.57 4.56
N LEU A 83 14.81 7.73 3.88
CA LEU A 83 15.19 7.86 2.47
C LEU A 83 16.65 7.47 2.22
N ILE A 84 17.59 7.93 3.05
CA ILE A 84 19.01 7.55 2.94
C ILE A 84 19.16 6.04 3.10
N TRP A 85 18.54 5.49 4.15
CA TRP A 85 18.63 4.07 4.50
C TRP A 85 18.07 3.20 3.38
N TRP A 86 16.82 3.44 2.99
CA TRP A 86 16.18 2.65 1.95
C TRP A 86 16.95 2.78 0.64
N SER A 87 17.38 3.98 0.23
CA SER A 87 18.11 4.18 -1.02
C SER A 87 19.42 3.40 -1.05
N ALA A 88 20.15 3.37 0.08
CA ALA A 88 21.36 2.57 0.20
C ALA A 88 21.08 1.07 0.04
N PHE A 89 20.03 0.54 0.68
CA PHE A 89 19.67 -0.87 0.55
C PHE A 89 19.06 -1.23 -0.81
N THR A 90 18.41 -0.28 -1.49
CA THR A 90 18.02 -0.42 -2.90
C THR A 90 19.26 -0.65 -3.75
N ILE A 91 20.30 0.20 -3.65
CA ILE A 91 21.57 0.02 -4.37
C ILE A 91 22.22 -1.31 -4.02
N LEU A 92 22.31 -1.65 -2.72
CA LEU A 92 22.89 -2.93 -2.28
C LEU A 92 22.16 -4.15 -2.85
N THR A 93 20.86 -4.06 -3.11
CA THR A 93 20.09 -5.14 -3.75
C THR A 93 20.63 -5.45 -5.16
N GLY A 94 21.10 -4.44 -5.89
CA GLY A 94 21.73 -4.63 -7.21
C GLY A 94 23.21 -5.03 -7.15
N VAL A 95 23.85 -5.01 -5.98
CA VAL A 95 25.28 -5.37 -5.80
C VAL A 95 25.44 -6.80 -5.27
N VAL A 96 24.57 -7.20 -4.34
CA VAL A 96 24.71 -8.48 -3.64
C VAL A 96 24.24 -9.64 -4.50
N LYS A 97 25.13 -10.60 -4.75
CA LYS A 97 24.85 -11.83 -5.50
C LYS A 97 24.60 -13.07 -4.63
N ASN A 98 24.92 -12.98 -3.34
CA ASN A 98 24.71 -14.09 -2.40
C ASN A 98 23.28 -14.05 -1.84
N HIS A 99 22.54 -15.14 -2.01
CA HIS A 99 21.16 -15.31 -1.56
C HIS A 99 20.92 -14.92 -0.09
N GLY A 100 21.75 -15.42 0.83
CA GLY A 100 21.61 -15.17 2.26
C GLY A 100 21.79 -13.70 2.62
N LEU A 101 22.84 -13.07 2.08
CA LEU A 101 23.09 -11.65 2.24
C LEU A 101 21.97 -10.81 1.59
N LEU A 102 21.42 -11.26 0.47
CA LEU A 102 20.34 -10.57 -0.22
C LEU A 102 19.05 -10.58 0.62
N TYR A 103 18.72 -11.68 1.31
CA TYR A 103 17.60 -11.71 2.27
C TYR A 103 17.78 -10.67 3.38
N LEU A 104 18.99 -10.56 3.94
CA LEU A 104 19.30 -9.55 4.94
C LEU A 104 19.17 -8.12 4.38
N VAL A 105 19.69 -7.87 3.18
CA VAL A 105 19.53 -6.57 2.49
C VAL A 105 18.07 -6.21 2.30
N ARG A 106 17.23 -7.17 1.87
CA ARG A 106 15.78 -6.93 1.66
C ARG A 106 15.07 -6.69 2.99
N PHE A 107 15.43 -7.41 4.05
CA PHE A 107 14.90 -7.16 5.40
C PHE A 107 15.26 -5.75 5.90
N LEU A 108 16.52 -5.34 5.75
CA LEU A 108 16.99 -4.01 6.14
C LEU A 108 16.37 -2.89 5.27
N PHE A 109 16.12 -3.17 4.00
CA PHE A 109 15.36 -2.28 3.12
C PHE A 109 13.94 -2.06 3.67
N GLY A 110 13.23 -3.14 4.04
CA GLY A 110 11.91 -3.05 4.66
C GLY A 110 11.87 -2.19 5.92
N ILE A 111 12.88 -2.35 6.80
CA ILE A 111 13.03 -1.51 8.01
C ILE A 111 13.15 -0.02 7.65
N GLY A 112 13.92 0.30 6.60
CA GLY A 112 14.14 1.68 6.14
C GLY A 112 12.90 2.34 5.57
N GLU A 113 12.03 1.58 4.92
CA GLU A 113 10.85 2.11 4.25
C GLU A 113 9.62 2.23 5.17
N ALA A 114 9.58 1.46 6.26
CA ALA A 114 8.49 1.46 7.25
C ALA A 114 8.07 2.84 7.80
N PRO A 115 9.00 3.78 8.08
CA PRO A 115 8.66 5.09 8.62
C PRO A 115 7.87 6.02 7.69
N MET A 116 7.75 5.68 6.40
CA MET A 116 7.14 6.56 5.39
C MET A 116 5.72 7.01 5.78
N TYR A 117 4.83 6.08 6.09
CA TYR A 117 3.44 6.40 6.43
C TYR A 117 3.30 7.06 7.82
N PRO A 118 3.92 6.54 8.90
CA PRO A 118 3.85 7.20 10.19
C PRO A 118 4.43 8.62 10.18
N ALA A 119 5.55 8.86 9.51
CA ALA A 119 6.12 10.20 9.40
C ALA A 119 5.25 11.14 8.55
N ASN A 120 4.57 10.65 7.51
CA ASN A 120 3.56 11.44 6.81
C ASN A 120 2.38 11.83 7.72
N ALA A 121 1.89 10.91 8.55
CA ALA A 121 0.81 11.20 9.48
C ALA A 121 1.20 12.30 10.49
N VAL A 122 2.41 12.23 11.07
CA VAL A 122 2.95 13.25 11.97
C VAL A 122 3.20 14.58 11.24
N PHE A 123 3.69 14.54 10.00
CA PHE A 123 3.82 15.75 9.19
C PHE A 123 2.46 16.42 8.94
N ASN A 124 1.46 15.63 8.56
CA ASN A 124 0.12 16.12 8.29
C ASN A 124 -0.55 16.69 9.54
N SER A 125 -0.25 16.16 10.74
CA SER A 125 -0.75 16.74 11.99
C SER A 125 -0.20 18.14 12.28
N ASN A 126 1.01 18.44 11.79
CA ASN A 126 1.68 19.72 12.00
C ASN A 126 1.33 20.76 10.93
N TRP A 127 1.18 20.32 9.68
CA TRP A 127 1.07 21.20 8.50
C TRP A 127 -0.34 21.40 7.96
N PHE A 128 -1.31 20.57 8.35
CA PHE A 128 -2.68 20.63 7.83
C PHE A 128 -3.71 20.78 8.94
N SER A 129 -4.78 21.52 8.62
CA SER A 129 -5.95 21.65 9.48
C SER A 129 -6.74 20.34 9.56
N ARG A 130 -7.55 20.14 10.62
CA ARG A 130 -8.34 18.92 10.85
C ARG A 130 -9.10 18.43 9.60
N GLY A 131 -9.77 19.33 8.87
CA GLY A 131 -10.54 18.98 7.67
C GLY A 131 -9.70 18.69 6.41
N GLU A 132 -8.43 19.09 6.40
CA GLU A 132 -7.53 18.91 5.25
C GLU A 132 -6.64 17.67 5.36
N LYS A 133 -6.43 17.14 6.59
CA LYS A 133 -5.53 15.99 6.85
C LYS A 133 -5.85 14.77 6.00
N GLY A 134 -7.13 14.43 5.86
CA GLY A 134 -7.54 13.27 5.05
C GLY A 134 -7.08 13.41 3.60
N ARG A 135 -7.30 14.60 3.00
CA ARG A 135 -6.87 14.90 1.63
C ARG A 135 -5.34 14.94 1.49
N ALA A 136 -4.63 15.42 2.50
CA ALA A 136 -3.17 15.39 2.51
C ALA A 136 -2.62 13.94 2.57
N SER A 137 -3.17 13.09 3.43
CA SER A 137 -2.80 11.67 3.53
C SER A 137 -3.13 10.90 2.25
N SER A 138 -4.23 11.26 1.56
CA SER A 138 -4.57 10.67 0.26
C SER A 138 -3.54 10.94 -0.83
N ALA A 139 -2.73 12.00 -0.72
CA ALA A 139 -1.69 12.28 -1.71
C ALA A 139 -0.58 11.21 -1.68
N LEU A 140 -0.11 10.83 -0.49
CA LEU A 140 0.86 9.73 -0.33
C LEU A 140 0.28 8.41 -0.86
N LEU A 141 -0.95 8.09 -0.45
CA LEU A 141 -1.64 6.86 -0.89
C LEU A 141 -1.84 6.81 -2.41
N ALA A 142 -2.26 7.91 -3.03
CA ALA A 142 -2.41 8.00 -4.47
C ALA A 142 -1.06 7.74 -5.17
N GLY A 143 0.03 8.27 -4.63
CA GLY A 143 1.38 7.98 -5.13
C GLY A 143 1.71 6.49 -5.04
N SER A 144 1.45 5.88 -3.89
CA SER A 144 1.67 4.45 -3.66
C SER A 144 0.94 3.55 -4.67
N TYR A 145 -0.30 3.87 -5.03
CA TYR A 145 -1.05 3.09 -6.03
C TYR A 145 -0.66 3.44 -7.47
N PHE A 146 -0.15 4.65 -7.72
CA PHE A 146 0.29 5.07 -9.05
C PHE A 146 1.69 4.53 -9.40
N GLY A 147 2.56 4.31 -8.43
CA GLY A 147 3.90 3.73 -8.64
C GLY A 147 3.89 2.45 -9.50
N PRO A 148 3.13 1.40 -9.14
CA PRO A 148 3.04 0.16 -9.92
C PRO A 148 2.42 0.32 -11.32
N VAL A 149 1.73 1.43 -11.60
CA VAL A 149 1.21 1.73 -12.95
C VAL A 149 2.35 2.08 -13.90
N ILE A 150 3.30 2.89 -13.44
CA ILE A 150 4.39 3.42 -14.26
C ILE A 150 5.68 2.61 -14.14
N ALA A 151 5.86 1.86 -13.03
CA ALA A 151 7.05 1.04 -12.78
C ALA A 151 7.38 0.07 -13.93
N PRO A 152 6.39 -0.64 -14.53
CA PRO A 152 6.64 -1.51 -15.67
C PRO A 152 7.30 -0.83 -16.87
N GLY A 153 6.80 0.34 -17.28
CA GLY A 153 7.36 1.08 -18.42
C GLY A 153 8.78 1.58 -18.16
N VAL A 154 9.03 2.14 -16.98
CA VAL A 154 10.35 2.67 -16.60
C VAL A 154 11.37 1.55 -16.42
N THR A 155 11.00 0.48 -15.72
CA THR A 155 11.90 -0.64 -15.42
C THR A 155 12.29 -1.38 -16.70
N VAL A 156 11.32 -1.68 -17.57
CA VAL A 156 11.60 -2.36 -18.83
C VAL A 156 12.57 -1.54 -19.69
N LEU A 157 12.40 -0.21 -19.76
CA LEU A 157 13.31 0.69 -20.47
C LEU A 157 14.74 0.64 -19.91
N ILE A 158 14.89 0.64 -18.59
CA ILE A 158 16.21 0.60 -17.96
C ILE A 158 16.90 -0.74 -18.24
N VAL A 159 16.17 -1.85 -18.07
CA VAL A 159 16.70 -3.20 -18.22
C VAL A 159 17.17 -3.45 -19.66
N THR A 160 16.42 -2.98 -20.65
CA THR A 160 16.78 -3.15 -22.07
C THR A 160 18.03 -2.36 -22.47
N MET A 161 18.36 -1.28 -21.74
CA MET A 161 19.54 -0.45 -22.02
C MET A 161 20.76 -0.80 -21.18
N PHE A 162 20.59 -1.19 -19.91
CA PHE A 162 21.66 -1.22 -18.91
C PHE A 162 21.68 -2.46 -18.00
N ASN A 163 20.90 -3.51 -18.32
CA ASN A 163 20.66 -4.70 -17.48
C ASN A 163 19.83 -4.45 -16.20
N TRP A 164 19.50 -5.53 -15.49
CA TRP A 164 18.60 -5.47 -14.33
C TRP A 164 19.18 -4.78 -13.10
N GLN A 165 20.51 -4.85 -12.90
CA GLN A 165 21.16 -4.21 -11.77
C GLN A 165 21.03 -2.68 -11.82
N ALA A 166 21.01 -2.11 -13.03
CA ALA A 166 20.88 -0.67 -13.23
C ALA A 166 19.56 -0.10 -12.68
N VAL A 167 18.50 -0.91 -12.63
CA VAL A 167 17.23 -0.52 -12.00
C VAL A 167 17.46 -0.12 -10.55
N PHE A 168 18.17 -0.95 -9.79
CA PHE A 168 18.48 -0.66 -8.39
C PHE A 168 19.40 0.55 -8.21
N TYR A 169 20.38 0.73 -9.10
CA TYR A 169 21.30 1.86 -9.02
C TYR A 169 20.61 3.19 -9.32
N ILE A 170 19.80 3.24 -10.38
CA ILE A 170 19.09 4.45 -10.80
C ILE A 170 18.05 4.83 -9.73
N PHE A 171 17.23 3.89 -9.27
CA PHE A 171 16.21 4.19 -8.27
C PHE A 171 16.81 4.58 -6.91
N GLY A 172 17.89 3.93 -6.49
CA GLY A 172 18.64 4.36 -5.31
C GLY A 172 19.20 5.77 -5.45
N ALA A 173 19.75 6.13 -6.61
CA ALA A 173 20.22 7.49 -6.88
C ALA A 173 19.09 8.53 -6.85
N VAL A 174 17.93 8.19 -7.41
CA VAL A 174 16.72 9.04 -7.33
C VAL A 174 16.27 9.24 -5.89
N GLY A 175 16.29 8.19 -5.06
CA GLY A 175 15.99 8.29 -3.64
C GLY A 175 16.96 9.23 -2.90
N PHE A 176 18.25 9.17 -3.21
CA PHE A 176 19.24 10.12 -2.70
C PHE A 176 19.00 11.57 -3.16
N LEU A 177 18.59 11.76 -4.42
CA LEU A 177 18.21 13.10 -4.90
C LEU A 177 17.03 13.65 -4.10
N ILE A 178 16.03 12.82 -3.82
CA ILE A 178 14.85 13.21 -3.06
C ILE A 178 15.19 13.58 -1.63
N VAL A 179 16.07 12.83 -0.96
CA VAL A 179 16.45 13.21 0.40
C VAL A 179 17.22 14.52 0.45
N ILE A 180 18.05 14.82 -0.55
CA ILE A 180 18.73 16.11 -0.64
C ILE A 180 17.69 17.24 -0.74
N LEU A 181 16.72 17.11 -1.65
CA LEU A 181 15.63 18.08 -1.81
C LEU A 181 14.78 18.20 -0.53
N TRP A 182 14.44 17.07 0.09
CA TRP A 182 13.66 17.02 1.34
C TRP A 182 14.41 17.67 2.50
N ALA A 183 15.71 17.40 2.65
CA ALA A 183 16.53 17.97 3.71
C ALA A 183 16.65 19.51 3.60
N ILE A 184 16.70 20.03 2.36
CA ILE A 184 16.75 21.48 2.09
C ILE A 184 15.39 22.13 2.35
N ILE A 185 14.31 21.56 1.81
CA ILE A 185 12.99 22.22 1.75
C ILE A 185 12.17 21.97 3.02
N ALA A 186 12.15 20.74 3.53
CA ALA A 186 11.23 20.38 4.60
C ALA A 186 11.60 21.04 5.94
N LYS A 187 10.56 21.38 6.70
CA LYS A 187 10.63 21.80 8.11
C LYS A 187 9.50 21.09 8.86
N ASP A 188 9.74 20.67 10.10
CA ASP A 188 8.74 19.93 10.88
C ASP A 188 7.50 20.78 11.21
N LEU A 189 7.70 22.10 11.30
CA LEU A 189 6.71 23.07 11.71
C LEU A 189 6.61 24.21 10.67
N PRO A 190 5.39 24.60 10.26
CA PRO A 190 5.19 25.69 9.30
C PRO A 190 5.70 27.04 9.83
N GLU A 191 5.74 27.23 11.15
CA GLU A 191 6.27 28.44 11.80
C GLU A 191 7.73 28.72 11.44
N HIS A 192 8.51 27.66 11.20
CA HIS A 192 9.93 27.72 10.87
C HIS A 192 10.20 27.77 9.36
N HIS A 193 9.16 27.79 8.53
CA HIS A 193 9.30 27.70 7.08
C HIS A 193 9.22 29.07 6.41
N LYS A 194 10.30 29.46 5.71
CA LYS A 194 10.46 30.82 5.13
C LYS A 194 9.42 31.18 4.06
N MET A 195 8.90 30.18 3.33
CA MET A 195 7.91 30.43 2.26
C MET A 195 6.46 30.51 2.77
N VAL A 196 6.20 30.21 4.04
CA VAL A 196 4.83 30.25 4.60
C VAL A 196 4.55 31.66 5.11
N ASN A 197 3.52 32.30 4.57
CA ASN A 197 3.11 33.63 5.04
C ASN A 197 2.31 33.57 6.35
N GLU A 198 2.19 34.72 7.04
CA GLU A 198 1.54 34.79 8.34
C GLU A 198 0.06 34.38 8.30
N ALA A 199 -0.65 34.66 7.19
CA ALA A 199 -2.03 34.21 6.99
C ALA A 199 -2.17 32.67 6.94
N GLU A 200 -1.23 31.96 6.30
CA GLU A 200 -1.23 30.50 6.29
C GLU A 200 -0.82 29.92 7.66
N LYS A 201 0.18 30.50 8.33
CA LYS A 201 0.57 30.08 9.69
C LYS A 201 -0.59 30.17 10.67
N ARG A 202 -1.27 31.33 10.74
CA ARG A 202 -2.44 31.53 11.63
C ARG A 202 -3.53 30.50 11.34
N TYR A 203 -3.88 30.31 10.07
CA TYR A 203 -4.88 29.33 9.69
C TYR A 203 -4.53 27.90 10.16
N ILE A 204 -3.28 27.47 9.99
CA ILE A 204 -2.86 26.14 10.44
C ILE A 204 -2.89 26.04 11.97
N ILE A 205 -2.34 27.03 12.68
CA ILE A 205 -2.24 27.01 14.15
C ILE A 205 -3.62 27.02 14.80
N GLU A 206 -4.55 27.84 14.30
CA GLU A 206 -5.92 27.93 14.82
C GLU A 206 -6.74 26.65 14.56
N ASN A 207 -6.38 25.88 13.53
CA ASN A 207 -7.17 24.73 13.08
C ASN A 207 -6.42 23.38 13.18
N ARG A 208 -5.24 23.35 13.80
CA ARG A 208 -4.47 22.12 14.05
C ARG A 208 -4.91 21.46 15.35
N ASP A 209 -4.89 20.13 15.31
CA ASP A 209 -5.41 19.28 16.37
C ASP A 209 -4.49 19.16 17.60
N VAL A 210 -3.29 19.74 17.54
CA VAL A 210 -2.21 19.53 18.51
C VAL A 210 -2.56 20.04 19.92
N GLN A 211 -3.53 20.97 20.03
CA GLN A 211 -3.97 21.49 21.33
C GLN A 211 -5.08 20.68 22.01
N ASN A 212 -5.67 19.68 21.35
CA ASN A 212 -6.83 18.94 21.85
C ASN A 212 -6.65 17.41 21.78
N ALA A 213 -5.42 16.92 22.00
CA ALA A 213 -5.23 15.52 22.35
C ALA A 213 -5.76 15.31 23.79
N GLY A 214 -7.09 15.23 23.94
CA GLY A 214 -7.71 14.73 25.16
C GLY A 214 -7.09 13.38 25.53
N GLU A 215 -7.20 13.00 26.80
CA GLU A 215 -6.70 11.72 27.31
C GLU A 215 -7.04 10.59 26.33
N LYS A 216 -6.01 10.00 25.71
CA LYS A 216 -6.19 8.86 24.79
C LYS A 216 -6.81 7.73 25.62
N GLN A 217 -8.10 7.51 25.44
CA GLN A 217 -8.78 6.36 26.04
C GLN A 217 -8.07 5.09 25.58
N SER A 218 -7.63 4.28 26.54
CA SER A 218 -7.01 3.00 26.22
C SER A 218 -8.02 2.09 25.54
N ALA A 219 -7.59 1.39 24.48
CA ALA A 219 -8.47 0.53 23.72
C ALA A 219 -8.91 -0.69 24.58
N PRO A 220 -10.22 -0.98 24.69
CA PRO A 220 -10.72 -2.10 25.48
C PRO A 220 -10.57 -3.42 24.71
N TRP A 221 -9.34 -3.93 24.62
CA TRP A 221 -9.01 -5.15 23.87
C TRP A 221 -9.87 -6.36 24.23
N SER A 222 -10.21 -6.52 25.52
CA SER A 222 -11.08 -7.62 25.99
C SER A 222 -12.50 -7.54 25.43
N ALA A 223 -13.01 -6.35 25.12
CA ALA A 223 -14.30 -6.17 24.46
C ALA A 223 -14.19 -6.51 22.96
N PHE A 224 -13.11 -6.08 22.29
CA PHE A 224 -12.91 -6.37 20.87
C PHE A 224 -12.85 -7.87 20.59
N PHE A 225 -12.10 -8.63 21.40
CA PHE A 225 -11.93 -10.06 21.22
C PHE A 225 -13.21 -10.89 21.44
N LYS A 226 -14.27 -10.31 22.04
CA LYS A 226 -15.58 -10.96 22.19
C LYS A 226 -16.43 -10.90 20.92
N HIS A 227 -16.12 -9.99 20.00
CA HIS A 227 -16.93 -9.77 18.81
C HIS A 227 -16.30 -10.42 17.57
N PHE A 228 -17.02 -11.34 16.95
CA PHE A 228 -16.54 -12.04 15.75
C PHE A 228 -16.23 -11.09 14.58
N SER A 229 -16.92 -9.94 14.49
CA SER A 229 -16.66 -8.88 13.49
C SER A 229 -15.20 -8.38 13.52
N PHE A 230 -14.54 -8.43 14.69
CA PHE A 230 -13.13 -8.03 14.86
C PHE A 230 -12.16 -9.02 14.19
N TYR A 231 -12.48 -10.31 14.17
CA TYR A 231 -11.69 -11.32 13.46
C TYR A 231 -12.06 -11.34 11.97
N ALA A 232 -13.35 -11.22 11.64
CA ALA A 232 -13.82 -11.22 10.26
C ALA A 232 -13.17 -10.10 9.42
N ILE A 233 -13.06 -8.88 9.97
CA ILE A 233 -12.40 -7.77 9.26
C ILE A 233 -10.91 -8.03 9.02
N ALA A 234 -10.23 -8.72 9.94
CA ALA A 234 -8.83 -9.09 9.81
C ALA A 234 -8.62 -10.20 8.77
N VAL A 235 -9.40 -11.29 8.84
CA VAL A 235 -9.30 -12.43 7.91
C VAL A 235 -9.60 -12.00 6.47
N GLN A 236 -10.65 -11.21 6.24
CA GLN A 236 -10.94 -10.75 4.89
C GLN A 236 -9.82 -9.85 4.34
N TYR A 237 -9.22 -9.00 5.17
CA TYR A 237 -8.16 -8.09 4.73
C TYR A 237 -6.82 -8.81 4.52
N PHE A 238 -6.56 -9.87 5.30
CA PHE A 238 -5.48 -10.82 5.04
C PHE A 238 -5.60 -11.36 3.61
N VAL A 239 -6.77 -11.83 3.19
CA VAL A 239 -6.98 -12.36 1.83
C VAL A 239 -6.79 -11.29 0.77
N VAL A 240 -7.35 -10.10 0.97
CA VAL A 240 -7.19 -8.97 0.03
C VAL A 240 -5.70 -8.67 -0.19
N GLN A 241 -4.94 -8.51 0.88
CA GLN A 241 -3.52 -8.18 0.79
C GLN A 241 -2.65 -9.37 0.34
N PHE A 242 -3.07 -10.60 0.62
CA PHE A 242 -2.44 -11.79 0.08
C PHE A 242 -2.52 -11.79 -1.46
N ILE A 243 -3.70 -11.51 -2.01
CA ILE A 243 -3.93 -11.45 -3.45
C ILE A 243 -3.17 -10.30 -4.08
N VAL A 244 -3.28 -9.09 -3.52
CA VAL A 244 -2.58 -7.90 -4.03
C VAL A 244 -1.06 -8.10 -3.97
N GLY A 245 -0.53 -8.66 -2.88
CA GLY A 245 0.89 -8.99 -2.74
C GLY A 245 1.38 -10.01 -3.76
N LEU A 246 0.59 -11.05 -4.02
CA LEU A 246 0.90 -12.05 -5.05
C LEU A 246 1.00 -11.39 -6.43
N PHE A 247 -0.02 -10.62 -6.84
CA PHE A 247 0.01 -9.96 -8.14
C PHE A 247 1.09 -8.88 -8.22
N LEU A 248 1.43 -8.20 -7.12
CA LEU A 248 2.53 -7.24 -7.10
C LEU A 248 3.87 -7.89 -7.46
N ILE A 249 4.12 -9.11 -6.98
CA ILE A 249 5.40 -9.80 -7.15
C ILE A 249 5.43 -10.74 -8.37
N TRP A 250 4.32 -11.38 -8.71
CA TRP A 250 4.33 -12.47 -9.68
C TRP A 250 3.56 -12.17 -10.97
N LEU A 251 2.80 -11.06 -11.05
CA LEU A 251 2.05 -10.73 -12.25
C LEU A 251 2.92 -10.69 -13.52
N PRO A 252 4.08 -9.99 -13.55
CA PRO A 252 4.91 -9.94 -14.76
C PRO A 252 5.46 -11.32 -15.14
N THR A 253 5.95 -12.08 -14.16
CA THR A 253 6.49 -13.43 -14.37
C THR A 253 5.44 -14.40 -14.87
N TYR A 254 4.23 -14.38 -14.30
CA TYR A 254 3.10 -15.17 -14.78
C TYR A 254 2.83 -14.89 -16.26
N VAL A 255 2.72 -13.62 -16.65
CA VAL A 255 2.44 -13.23 -18.04
C VAL A 255 3.56 -13.68 -18.97
N MET A 256 4.83 -13.53 -18.58
CA MET A 256 5.97 -13.98 -19.37
C MET A 256 5.99 -15.50 -19.55
N GLU A 257 5.83 -16.26 -18.47
CA GLU A 257 5.92 -17.72 -18.52
C GLU A 257 4.71 -18.34 -19.22
N GLN A 258 3.50 -17.82 -18.99
CA GLN A 258 2.27 -18.38 -19.56
C GLN A 258 2.13 -18.10 -21.05
N TYR A 259 2.52 -16.91 -21.51
CA TYR A 259 2.35 -16.49 -22.91
C TYR A 259 3.66 -16.51 -23.71
N HIS A 260 4.79 -16.89 -23.09
CA HIS A 260 6.12 -16.90 -23.70
C HIS A 260 6.47 -15.59 -24.40
N VAL A 261 6.01 -14.47 -23.83
CA VAL A 261 6.19 -13.14 -24.40
C VAL A 261 7.56 -12.58 -24.07
N LYS A 262 8.11 -11.80 -25.00
CA LYS A 262 9.36 -11.08 -24.75
C LYS A 262 9.18 -10.10 -23.60
N TYR A 263 10.24 -9.97 -22.80
CA TYR A 263 10.34 -9.01 -21.70
C TYR A 263 9.92 -7.58 -22.09
N THR A 264 10.31 -7.14 -23.28
CA THR A 264 9.99 -5.80 -23.81
C THR A 264 8.49 -5.53 -23.95
N SER A 265 7.69 -6.57 -24.16
CA SER A 265 6.24 -6.45 -24.30
C SER A 265 5.54 -6.21 -22.98
N LEU A 266 6.15 -6.54 -21.83
CA LEU A 266 5.58 -6.28 -20.51
C LEU A 266 5.41 -4.79 -20.21
N GLY A 267 6.19 -3.92 -20.88
CA GLY A 267 6.31 -2.47 -20.69
C GLY A 267 5.08 -1.79 -20.06
N LEU A 268 4.24 -1.11 -20.84
CA LEU A 268 3.05 -0.47 -20.28
C LEU A 268 1.91 -1.46 -19.98
N LEU A 269 1.96 -2.66 -20.57
CA LEU A 269 0.93 -3.68 -20.46
C LEU A 269 0.74 -4.17 -19.01
N ALA A 270 1.82 -4.41 -18.27
CA ALA A 270 1.74 -4.84 -16.87
C ALA A 270 1.25 -3.73 -15.92
N GLY A 271 1.24 -2.45 -16.35
CA GLY A 271 0.72 -1.32 -15.59
C GLY A 271 -0.81 -1.16 -15.68
N ILE A 272 -1.45 -1.70 -16.72
CA ILE A 272 -2.90 -1.56 -16.96
C ILE A 272 -3.75 -2.11 -15.79
N PRO A 273 -3.47 -3.31 -15.25
CA PRO A 273 -4.25 -3.83 -14.14
C PRO A 273 -4.17 -2.97 -12.87
N TRP A 274 -2.99 -2.39 -12.59
CA TRP A 274 -2.80 -1.48 -11.46
C TRP A 274 -3.53 -0.15 -11.64
N LEU A 275 -3.59 0.36 -12.87
CA LEU A 275 -4.34 1.56 -13.18
C LEU A 275 -5.84 1.35 -12.94
N ALA A 276 -6.36 0.21 -13.38
CA ALA A 276 -7.77 -0.14 -13.16
C ALA A 276 -8.09 -0.25 -11.66
N MET A 277 -7.21 -0.89 -10.88
CA MET A 277 -7.31 -0.94 -9.42
C MET A 277 -7.34 0.46 -8.78
N LEU A 278 -6.41 1.35 -9.16
CA LEU A 278 -6.34 2.73 -8.67
C LEU A 278 -7.65 3.49 -8.92
N LEU A 279 -8.16 3.43 -10.16
CA LEU A 279 -9.40 4.12 -10.54
C LEU A 279 -10.61 3.60 -9.76
N CYS A 280 -10.70 2.29 -9.55
CA CYS A 280 -11.79 1.68 -8.79
C CYS A 280 -11.74 2.01 -7.29
N ILE A 281 -10.55 2.05 -6.68
CA ILE A 281 -10.40 2.48 -5.27
C ILE A 281 -10.97 3.89 -5.09
N MET A 282 -10.63 4.82 -5.99
CA MET A 282 -11.10 6.20 -5.93
C MET A 282 -12.59 6.33 -6.25
N GLY A 283 -13.06 5.63 -7.29
CA GLY A 283 -14.44 5.73 -7.77
C GLY A 283 -15.46 5.11 -6.82
N PHE A 284 -15.19 3.92 -6.27
CA PHE A 284 -16.15 3.22 -5.42
C PHE A 284 -16.21 3.76 -3.98
N GLY A 285 -15.19 4.50 -3.53
CA GLY A 285 -15.29 5.31 -2.31
C GLY A 285 -16.43 6.33 -2.40
N ALA A 286 -16.48 7.09 -3.50
CA ALA A 286 -17.54 8.08 -3.72
C ALA A 286 -18.93 7.43 -3.86
N LEU A 287 -19.02 6.24 -4.46
CA LEU A 287 -20.28 5.49 -4.53
C LEU A 287 -20.77 5.05 -3.15
N SER A 288 -19.87 4.54 -2.30
CA SER A 288 -20.17 4.17 -0.93
C SER A 288 -20.70 5.36 -0.13
N ASP A 289 -20.05 6.52 -0.24
CA ASP A 289 -20.48 7.75 0.43
C ASP A 289 -21.86 8.21 -0.04
N ARG A 290 -22.16 8.12 -1.34
CA ARG A 290 -23.49 8.43 -1.88
C ARG A 290 -24.58 7.50 -1.34
N LEU A 291 -24.28 6.21 -1.17
CA LEU A 291 -25.24 5.26 -0.59
C LEU A 291 -25.51 5.54 0.90
N LEU A 292 -24.49 5.95 1.65
CA LEU A 292 -24.65 6.41 3.02
C LEU A 292 -25.49 7.69 3.09
N GLN A 293 -25.24 8.67 2.23
CA GLN A 293 -26.03 9.90 2.14
C GLN A 293 -27.48 9.64 1.72
N ALA A 294 -27.73 8.60 0.93
CA ALA A 294 -29.07 8.13 0.57
C ALA A 294 -29.77 7.33 1.70
N GLY A 295 -29.18 7.26 2.90
CA GLY A 295 -29.78 6.61 4.07
C GLY A 295 -29.70 5.08 4.07
N LYS A 296 -28.86 4.46 3.22
CA LYS A 296 -28.64 3.01 3.26
C LYS A 296 -27.77 2.63 4.47
N SER A 297 -27.90 1.38 4.93
CA SER A 297 -27.07 0.87 6.04
C SER A 297 -25.59 0.84 5.67
N ARG A 298 -24.71 0.88 6.67
CA ARG A 298 -23.26 0.82 6.48
C ARG A 298 -22.84 -0.51 5.88
N PHE A 299 -23.55 -1.60 6.20
CA PHE A 299 -23.31 -2.88 5.54
C PHE A 299 -23.60 -2.83 4.03
N VAL A 300 -24.72 -2.22 3.61
CA VAL A 300 -25.05 -2.10 2.18
C VAL A 300 -24.02 -1.21 1.47
N ALA A 301 -23.65 -0.09 2.10
CA ALA A 301 -22.71 0.86 1.52
C ALA A 301 -21.26 0.34 1.50
N ARG A 302 -20.87 -0.62 2.34
CA ARG A 302 -19.48 -1.08 2.45
C ARG A 302 -19.34 -2.58 2.18
N GLY A 303 -20.04 -3.41 2.96
CA GLY A 303 -19.98 -4.86 2.86
C GLY A 303 -20.49 -5.41 1.54
N SER A 304 -21.68 -4.99 1.08
CA SER A 304 -22.21 -5.46 -0.21
C SER A 304 -21.32 -5.04 -1.38
N ILE A 305 -20.80 -3.81 -1.38
CA ILE A 305 -19.85 -3.34 -2.39
C ILE A 305 -18.56 -4.16 -2.37
N ALA A 306 -18.03 -4.46 -1.18
CA ALA A 306 -16.82 -5.27 -1.03
C ALA A 306 -17.01 -6.71 -1.55
N ILE A 307 -18.16 -7.33 -1.28
CA ILE A 307 -18.54 -8.65 -1.79
C ILE A 307 -18.65 -8.62 -3.32
N ILE A 308 -19.29 -7.59 -3.88
CA ILE A 308 -19.36 -7.40 -5.35
C ILE A 308 -17.94 -7.31 -5.92
N GLY A 309 -17.04 -6.54 -5.29
CA GLY A 309 -15.62 -6.47 -5.70
C GLY A 309 -14.93 -7.84 -5.73
N MET A 310 -15.16 -8.67 -4.71
CA MET A 310 -14.62 -10.04 -4.64
C MET A 310 -15.23 -11.00 -5.68
N ILE A 311 -16.50 -10.83 -6.03
CA ILE A 311 -17.15 -11.57 -7.12
C ILE A 311 -16.59 -11.13 -8.47
N VAL A 312 -16.43 -9.83 -8.69
CA VAL A 312 -15.79 -9.27 -9.89
C VAL A 312 -14.36 -9.80 -10.04
N PHE A 313 -13.60 -9.86 -8.94
CA PHE A 313 -12.29 -10.48 -8.93
C PHE A 313 -12.35 -11.95 -9.39
N SER A 314 -13.26 -12.74 -8.80
CA SER A 314 -13.39 -14.17 -9.11
C SER A 314 -13.74 -14.42 -10.57
N ILE A 315 -14.68 -13.64 -11.11
CA ILE A 315 -15.09 -13.70 -12.52
C ILE A 315 -13.91 -13.30 -13.42
N GLY A 316 -13.25 -12.18 -13.14
CA GLY A 316 -12.09 -11.72 -13.91
C GLY A 316 -10.97 -12.75 -13.92
N LEU A 317 -10.69 -13.38 -12.78
CA LEU A 317 -9.67 -14.42 -12.65
C LEU A 317 -10.01 -15.68 -13.46
N LEU A 318 -11.26 -16.15 -13.40
CA LEU A 318 -11.72 -17.33 -14.14
C LEU A 318 -11.61 -17.14 -15.66
N PHE A 319 -11.86 -15.94 -16.16
CA PHE A 319 -11.71 -15.63 -17.58
C PHE A 319 -10.26 -15.37 -17.97
N ALA A 320 -9.47 -14.69 -17.12
CA ALA A 320 -8.04 -14.48 -17.35
C ALA A 320 -7.34 -15.84 -17.56
N ILE A 321 -7.53 -16.79 -16.66
CA ILE A 321 -6.86 -18.10 -16.69
C ILE A 321 -7.23 -18.93 -17.94
N ARG A 322 -8.41 -18.70 -18.54
CA ARG A 322 -8.86 -19.38 -19.77
C ARG A 322 -8.47 -18.66 -21.05
N SER A 323 -7.92 -17.45 -20.95
CA SER A 323 -7.63 -16.63 -22.12
C SER A 323 -6.36 -17.12 -22.82
N GLU A 324 -6.45 -17.40 -24.12
CA GLU A 324 -5.27 -17.75 -24.94
C GLU A 324 -4.56 -16.53 -25.51
N VAL A 325 -5.25 -15.38 -25.57
CA VAL A 325 -4.72 -14.12 -26.10
C VAL A 325 -4.24 -13.22 -24.96
N LEU A 326 -2.98 -12.77 -25.04
CA LEU A 326 -2.33 -11.91 -24.04
C LEU A 326 -3.16 -10.66 -23.70
N GLU A 327 -3.59 -9.91 -24.70
CA GLU A 327 -4.30 -8.64 -24.49
C GLU A 327 -5.64 -8.86 -23.75
N VAL A 328 -6.33 -9.94 -24.10
CA VAL A 328 -7.59 -10.35 -23.46
C VAL A 328 -7.33 -10.78 -22.01
N ASN A 329 -6.24 -11.51 -21.75
CA ASN A 329 -5.83 -11.87 -20.39
C ASN A 329 -5.55 -10.63 -19.54
N ILE A 330 -4.81 -9.64 -20.07
CA ILE A 330 -4.51 -8.40 -19.35
C ILE A 330 -5.78 -7.59 -19.07
N ALA A 331 -6.72 -7.53 -20.02
CA ALA A 331 -8.01 -6.90 -19.79
C ALA A 331 -8.78 -7.59 -18.64
N TRP A 332 -8.79 -8.92 -18.60
CA TRP A 332 -9.41 -9.66 -17.50
C TRP A 332 -8.66 -9.52 -16.16
N LEU A 333 -7.33 -9.43 -16.17
CA LEU A 333 -6.54 -9.10 -14.99
C LEU A 333 -6.81 -7.68 -14.49
N ALA A 334 -7.12 -6.74 -15.38
CA ALA A 334 -7.53 -5.40 -15.00
C ALA A 334 -8.91 -5.41 -14.33
N VAL A 335 -9.87 -6.19 -14.84
CA VAL A 335 -11.16 -6.44 -14.15
C VAL A 335 -10.91 -7.11 -12.79
N CYS A 336 -9.98 -8.07 -12.74
CA CYS A 336 -9.61 -8.80 -11.55
C CYS A 336 -9.10 -7.85 -10.44
N LEU A 337 -8.04 -7.07 -10.71
CA LEU A 337 -7.49 -6.12 -9.74
C LEU A 337 -8.42 -4.94 -9.44
N SER A 338 -9.30 -4.56 -10.37
CA SER A 338 -10.38 -3.60 -10.10
C SER A 338 -11.28 -4.08 -8.96
N GLY A 339 -11.69 -5.35 -8.99
CA GLY A 339 -12.46 -5.99 -7.92
C GLY A 339 -11.76 -5.90 -6.55
N MET A 340 -10.45 -6.17 -6.51
CA MET A 340 -9.64 -6.03 -5.28
C MET A 340 -9.50 -4.58 -4.83
N GLY A 341 -9.42 -3.64 -5.76
CA GLY A 341 -9.41 -2.20 -5.48
C GLY A 341 -10.69 -1.76 -4.75
N ILE A 342 -11.85 -2.16 -5.28
CA ILE A 342 -13.17 -1.90 -4.66
C ILE A 342 -13.18 -2.40 -3.21
N THR A 343 -12.83 -3.68 -3.01
CA THR A 343 -12.82 -4.32 -1.70
C THR A 343 -11.83 -3.67 -0.72
N THR A 344 -10.66 -3.24 -1.20
CA THR A 344 -9.63 -2.59 -0.37
C THR A 344 -10.16 -1.29 0.25
N GLY A 345 -10.78 -0.42 -0.55
CA GLY A 345 -11.37 0.83 -0.06
C GLY A 345 -12.47 0.58 0.97
N MET A 346 -13.35 -0.40 0.69
CA MET A 346 -14.45 -0.74 1.60
C MET A 346 -13.97 -1.37 2.91
N SER A 347 -12.85 -2.10 2.90
CA SER A 347 -12.25 -2.68 4.10
C SER A 347 -11.83 -1.61 5.11
N TRP A 348 -11.11 -0.58 4.63
CA TRP A 348 -10.69 0.55 5.47
C TRP A 348 -11.86 1.34 6.01
N ALA A 349 -12.86 1.59 5.16
CA ALA A 349 -14.09 2.21 5.60
C ALA A 349 -14.77 1.35 6.68
N ALA A 350 -15.01 0.05 6.44
CA ALA A 350 -15.67 -0.82 7.42
C ALA A 350 -14.91 -0.88 8.76
N ALA A 351 -13.57 -0.96 8.74
CA ALA A 351 -12.76 -0.91 9.97
C ALA A 351 -12.97 0.39 10.77
N ALA A 352 -13.07 1.53 10.08
CA ALA A 352 -13.36 2.81 10.72
C ALA A 352 -14.76 2.84 11.36
N ASP A 353 -15.77 2.28 10.70
CA ASP A 353 -17.13 2.20 11.26
C ASP A 353 -17.25 1.30 12.47
N ILE A 354 -16.62 0.13 12.40
CA ILE A 354 -16.66 -0.89 13.45
C ILE A 354 -15.96 -0.37 14.71
N GLY A 355 -14.84 0.35 14.53
CA GLY A 355 -14.07 0.90 15.63
C GLY A 355 -14.60 2.22 16.20
N ARG A 356 -15.27 3.07 15.42
CA ARG A 356 -15.73 4.42 15.81
C ARG A 356 -14.64 5.21 16.56
N ASN A 357 -14.82 5.45 17.86
CA ASN A 357 -13.85 6.13 18.73
C ASN A 357 -12.49 5.41 18.79
N PHE A 358 -12.47 4.10 18.51
CA PHE A 358 -11.27 3.26 18.42
C PHE A 358 -10.95 2.82 16.98
N SER A 359 -11.42 3.56 15.98
CA SER A 359 -11.20 3.29 14.54
C SER A 359 -9.73 3.09 14.18
N GLY A 360 -8.82 3.86 14.78
CA GLY A 360 -7.37 3.69 14.60
C GLY A 360 -6.88 2.31 15.05
N THR A 361 -7.30 1.85 16.22
CA THR A 361 -6.89 0.54 16.77
C THR A 361 -7.44 -0.61 15.94
N VAL A 362 -8.73 -0.56 15.56
CA VAL A 362 -9.37 -1.60 14.74
C VAL A 362 -8.76 -1.66 13.34
N SER A 363 -8.49 -0.49 12.73
CA SER A 363 -7.83 -0.42 11.43
C SER A 363 -6.38 -0.92 11.51
N GLY A 364 -5.68 -0.66 12.62
CA GLY A 364 -4.34 -1.20 12.88
C GLY A 364 -4.33 -2.73 12.97
N TRP A 365 -5.29 -3.33 13.69
CA TRP A 365 -5.46 -4.79 13.75
C TRP A 365 -5.75 -5.40 12.37
N MET A 366 -6.66 -4.80 11.62
CA MET A 366 -6.93 -5.21 10.24
C MET A 366 -5.66 -5.14 9.39
N ASN A 367 -4.93 -4.02 9.44
CA ASN A 367 -3.73 -3.80 8.66
C ASN A 367 -2.60 -4.78 9.01
N LEU A 368 -2.43 -5.13 10.29
CA LEU A 368 -1.47 -6.14 10.73
C LEU A 368 -1.67 -7.46 9.97
N TRP A 369 -2.89 -8.00 9.97
CA TRP A 369 -3.21 -9.22 9.25
C TRP A 369 -3.10 -9.08 7.73
N GLY A 370 -3.42 -7.89 7.19
CA GLY A 370 -3.12 -7.55 5.81
C GLY A 370 -1.62 -7.69 5.48
N ASN A 371 -0.74 -7.13 6.32
CA ASN A 371 0.71 -7.23 6.13
C ASN A 371 1.20 -8.68 6.25
N VAL A 372 0.62 -9.50 7.14
CA VAL A 372 0.94 -10.94 7.20
C VAL A 372 0.56 -11.63 5.89
N GLY A 373 -0.62 -11.31 5.32
CA GLY A 373 -1.05 -11.82 4.01
C GLY A 373 -0.07 -11.44 2.90
N ALA A 374 0.28 -10.15 2.81
CA ALA A 374 1.25 -9.64 1.84
C ALA A 374 2.65 -10.24 2.02
N MET A 375 3.06 -10.55 3.26
CA MET A 375 4.35 -11.18 3.58
C MET A 375 4.42 -12.65 3.14
N LEU A 376 3.36 -13.42 3.34
CA LEU A 376 3.32 -14.85 3.02
C LEU A 376 3.05 -15.12 1.54
N SER A 377 2.29 -14.24 0.88
CA SER A 377 1.84 -14.45 -0.50
C SER A 377 2.94 -14.73 -1.52
N PRO A 378 4.10 -14.03 -1.54
CA PRO A 378 5.07 -14.21 -2.62
C PRO A 378 5.80 -15.55 -2.50
N LEU A 379 6.15 -15.96 -1.27
CA LEU A 379 6.75 -17.26 -1.00
C LEU A 379 5.80 -18.40 -1.39
N LEU A 380 4.56 -18.36 -0.91
CA LEU A 380 3.58 -19.42 -1.18
C LEU A 380 3.24 -19.51 -2.66
N ALA A 381 3.07 -18.37 -3.34
CA ALA A 381 2.85 -18.34 -4.78
C ALA A 381 4.03 -18.92 -5.56
N GLY A 382 5.27 -18.61 -5.18
CA GLY A 382 6.46 -19.18 -5.80
C GLY A 382 6.53 -20.70 -5.66
N ILE A 383 6.28 -21.22 -4.45
CA ILE A 383 6.25 -22.68 -4.18
C ILE A 383 5.14 -23.35 -5.01
N LEU A 384 3.91 -22.81 -4.99
CA LEU A 384 2.79 -23.38 -5.73
C LEU A 384 3.03 -23.31 -7.24
N ALA A 385 3.57 -22.21 -7.75
CA ALA A 385 3.86 -22.08 -9.18
C ALA A 385 4.89 -23.10 -9.67
N ASP A 386 5.88 -23.46 -8.85
CA ASP A 386 6.85 -24.50 -9.17
C ASP A 386 6.25 -25.91 -9.08
N LEU A 387 5.35 -26.18 -8.12
CA LEU A 387 4.80 -27.52 -7.89
C LEU A 387 3.61 -27.87 -8.80
N ILE A 388 2.71 -26.92 -9.01
CA ILE A 388 1.41 -27.13 -9.67
C ILE A 388 1.17 -26.17 -10.84
N GLY A 389 2.11 -25.27 -11.15
CA GLY A 389 1.99 -24.31 -12.25
C GLY A 389 1.10 -23.10 -11.93
N TRP A 390 1.17 -22.07 -12.79
CA TRP A 390 0.47 -20.80 -12.60
C TRP A 390 -1.05 -20.93 -12.60
N THR A 391 -1.61 -21.73 -13.52
CA THR A 391 -3.05 -21.94 -13.64
C THR A 391 -3.66 -22.38 -12.32
N TRP A 392 -3.14 -23.45 -11.71
CA TRP A 392 -3.67 -23.99 -10.46
C TRP A 392 -3.34 -23.10 -9.25
N THR A 393 -2.18 -22.45 -9.27
CA THR A 393 -1.81 -21.46 -8.25
C THR A 393 -2.81 -20.31 -8.21
N LEU A 394 -3.13 -19.69 -9.36
CA LEU A 394 -4.10 -18.62 -9.44
C LEU A 394 -5.52 -19.11 -9.12
N GLN A 395 -5.93 -20.30 -9.59
CA GLN A 395 -7.25 -20.87 -9.25
C GLN A 395 -7.44 -21.08 -7.74
N SER A 396 -6.38 -21.45 -7.01
CA SER A 396 -6.44 -21.62 -5.55
C SER A 396 -6.85 -20.34 -4.81
N LEU A 397 -6.59 -19.16 -5.39
CA LEU A 397 -7.02 -17.88 -4.81
C LEU A 397 -8.53 -17.77 -4.71
N LEU A 398 -9.30 -18.45 -5.56
CA LEU A 398 -10.77 -18.45 -5.49
C LEU A 398 -11.25 -19.04 -4.16
N VAL A 399 -10.55 -20.03 -3.61
CA VAL A 399 -10.88 -20.61 -2.29
C VAL A 399 -10.72 -19.55 -1.20
N LEU A 400 -9.62 -18.78 -1.24
CA LEU A 400 -9.39 -17.69 -0.30
C LEU A 400 -10.44 -16.59 -0.44
N VAL A 401 -10.83 -16.25 -1.68
CA VAL A 401 -11.86 -15.25 -1.95
C VAL A 401 -13.23 -15.69 -1.42
N VAL A 402 -13.60 -16.96 -1.57
CA VAL A 402 -14.84 -17.49 -0.98
C VAL A 402 -14.83 -17.36 0.54
N ILE A 403 -13.70 -17.66 1.19
CA ILE A 403 -13.54 -17.43 2.64
C ILE A 403 -13.73 -15.96 2.97
N ALA A 404 -13.13 -15.05 2.20
CA ALA A 404 -13.22 -13.62 2.44
C ALA A 404 -14.64 -13.07 2.23
N ILE A 405 -15.36 -13.54 1.21
CA ILE A 405 -16.79 -13.23 0.99
C ILE A 405 -17.62 -13.70 2.17
N PHE A 406 -17.38 -14.93 2.64
CA PHE A 406 -18.06 -15.46 3.81
C PHE A 406 -17.81 -14.61 5.06
N MET A 407 -16.55 -14.21 5.29
CA MET A 407 -16.17 -13.30 6.38
C MET A 407 -16.88 -11.95 6.28
N TRP A 408 -17.07 -11.40 5.08
CA TRP A 408 -17.78 -10.13 4.90
C TRP A 408 -19.20 -10.13 5.45
N PHE A 409 -19.94 -11.24 5.42
CA PHE A 409 -21.27 -11.33 6.04
C PHE A 409 -21.23 -11.17 7.57
N PHE A 410 -20.07 -11.38 8.20
CA PHE A 410 -19.86 -11.20 9.63
C PHE A 410 -19.24 -9.85 10.00
N VAL A 411 -18.72 -9.12 9.02
CA VAL A 411 -18.30 -7.73 9.18
C VAL A 411 -19.57 -6.88 9.31
N LYS A 412 -19.91 -6.48 10.54
CA LYS A 412 -21.14 -5.72 10.84
C LYS A 412 -20.82 -4.25 11.13
N PRO A 413 -20.54 -3.40 10.12
CA PRO A 413 -20.17 -2.01 10.33
C PRO A 413 -21.27 -1.15 10.93
N ASP A 414 -22.54 -1.59 10.87
CA ASP A 414 -23.65 -0.91 11.53
C ASP A 414 -23.55 -0.95 13.07
N ARG A 415 -22.81 -1.92 13.63
CA ARG A 415 -22.64 -2.10 15.08
C ARG A 415 -21.19 -1.82 15.47
N ALA A 416 -20.98 -0.85 16.36
CA ALA A 416 -19.66 -0.65 16.97
C ALA A 416 -19.26 -1.84 17.84
N LEU A 417 -17.96 -2.09 17.96
CA LEU A 417 -17.43 -3.10 18.89
C LEU A 417 -17.60 -2.73 20.35
N VAL A 418 -17.75 -1.44 20.63
CA VAL A 418 -17.99 -0.89 21.96
C VAL A 418 -19.21 -0.01 21.83
N ALA A 419 -20.21 -0.24 22.67
CA ALA A 419 -21.37 0.65 22.72
C ALA A 419 -20.87 2.07 23.03
N GLU A 420 -21.34 3.06 22.28
CA GLU A 420 -21.16 4.44 22.71
C GLU A 420 -21.92 4.57 24.03
N GLU A 421 -21.20 4.86 25.13
CA GLU A 421 -21.87 5.38 26.32
C GLU A 421 -22.57 6.66 25.87
N ASP A 422 -23.90 6.65 25.88
CA ASP A 422 -24.70 7.85 25.70
C ASP A 422 -24.23 8.85 26.77
N LYS A 423 -23.44 9.84 26.34
CA LYS A 423 -23.19 11.03 27.13
C LYS A 423 -24.50 11.80 27.16
N LEU A 424 -25.37 11.41 28.10
CA LEU A 424 -26.57 12.13 28.51
C LEU A 424 -26.21 13.51 29.05
#